data_AF-A0A927PIZ1-F1
#
_entry.id   AF-A0A927PIZ1-F1
#
_cell.length_a   1.000
_cell.length_b   1.000
_cell.length_c   1.000
_cell.angle_alpha   90.00
_cell.angle_beta   90.00
_cell.angle_gamma   90.00
#
_symmetry.space_group_name_H-M   'P 1'
#
loop_
_entity.id
_entity.type
_entity.pdbx_description
1 polymer ?
#
loop_
_entity_poly.entity_id
_entity_poly.type
_entity_poly.pdbx_seq_one_letter_code
_entity_poly.pdbx_strand_id
1 'polypeptide(L)'
;MKYFIYLLVVSVFSMLVGCSSSDDDIKPRERTVSYIDVSDFLVCQGSSKGADTIHYNNLKDRDLLALYFDTVYKPILYQGRIVEFFGDKLTYTYPVGSSSNKILSSYVFDKDSLFIINSGKKKVFVALGSSENYLYYKRSMVRYPIKDTNRDTIFSTANEMSLDKVLQLAGYDSKDNLTNPSDTIAWCNMVYVYN
;
A
#
# COMPACT_ATOMS: atom_id res chain seq x y z
N MET A 1 -52.96 12.49 -41.49
CA MET A 1 -52.47 12.44 -40.09
C MET A 1 -51.44 11.33 -39.80
N LYS A 2 -50.78 10.70 -40.79
CA LYS A 2 -49.70 9.72 -40.53
C LYS A 2 -48.28 10.32 -40.57
N TYR A 3 -48.08 11.46 -41.23
CA TYR A 3 -46.75 12.08 -41.39
C TYR A 3 -46.33 13.03 -40.25
N PHE A 4 -47.28 13.54 -39.45
CA PHE A 4 -46.98 14.40 -38.30
C PHE A 4 -46.36 13.65 -37.12
N ILE A 5 -46.67 12.36 -36.97
CA ILE A 5 -46.11 11.54 -35.89
C ILE A 5 -44.61 11.29 -36.12
N TYR A 6 -44.17 11.14 -37.38
CA TYR A 6 -42.76 10.93 -37.70
C TYR A 6 -41.89 12.16 -37.44
N LEU A 7 -42.39 13.37 -37.69
CA LEU A 7 -41.65 14.61 -37.39
C LEU A 7 -41.46 14.83 -35.88
N LEU A 8 -42.45 14.43 -35.07
CA LEU A 8 -42.37 14.56 -33.62
C LEU A 8 -41.38 13.54 -33.04
N VAL A 9 -41.36 12.30 -33.56
CA VAL A 9 -40.40 11.26 -33.16
C VAL A 9 -38.96 11.65 -33.55
N VAL A 10 -38.73 12.20 -34.75
CA VAL A 10 -37.37 12.62 -35.16
C VAL A 10 -36.88 13.83 -34.35
N SER A 11 -37.75 14.77 -33.97
CA SER A 11 -37.35 15.93 -33.14
C SER A 11 -37.02 15.57 -31.69
N VAL A 12 -37.69 14.56 -31.13
CA VAL A 12 -37.41 14.05 -29.77
C VAL A 12 -36.09 13.26 -29.75
N PHE A 13 -35.71 12.61 -30.85
CA PHE A 13 -34.42 11.91 -30.95
C PHE A 13 -33.23 12.83 -31.26
N SER A 14 -33.45 14.04 -31.81
CA SER A 14 -32.37 14.99 -32.11
C SER A 14 -32.02 15.94 -30.96
N MET A 15 -32.77 15.90 -29.85
CA MET A 15 -32.38 16.56 -28.59
C MET A 15 -31.51 15.67 -27.67
N LEU A 16 -31.23 14.43 -28.08
CA LEU A 16 -30.25 13.53 -27.44
C LEU A 16 -28.91 13.52 -28.18
N VAL A 17 -28.57 14.61 -28.88
CA VAL A 17 -27.17 14.88 -29.23
C VAL A 17 -26.47 15.31 -27.94
N GLY A 18 -26.06 14.30 -27.17
CA GLY A 18 -25.15 14.47 -26.07
C GLY A 18 -23.96 15.29 -26.56
N CYS A 19 -23.59 16.29 -25.77
CA CYS A 19 -22.26 16.87 -25.84
C CYS A 19 -21.26 15.72 -25.72
N SER A 20 -20.67 15.29 -26.84
CA SER A 20 -19.47 14.48 -26.82
C SER A 20 -18.37 15.36 -26.26
N SER A 21 -18.19 15.34 -24.94
CA SER A 21 -16.88 15.67 -24.38
C SER A 21 -15.93 14.59 -24.91
N SER A 22 -15.03 15.03 -25.77
CA SER A 22 -13.95 14.28 -26.40
C SER A 22 -12.92 13.77 -25.38
N ASP A 23 -13.35 12.95 -24.41
CA ASP A 23 -12.48 12.26 -23.45
C ASP A 23 -12.42 10.73 -23.70
N ASP A 24 -13.10 10.24 -24.73
CA ASP A 24 -13.24 8.81 -25.06
C ASP A 24 -11.94 8.14 -25.56
N ASP A 25 -10.83 8.88 -25.73
CA ASP A 25 -9.55 8.34 -26.19
C ASP A 25 -8.53 8.08 -25.08
N ILE A 26 -8.86 8.38 -23.82
CA ILE A 26 -7.94 8.08 -22.71
C ILE A 26 -8.16 6.64 -22.26
N LYS A 27 -7.44 5.71 -22.91
CA LYS A 27 -7.37 4.32 -22.44
C LYS A 27 -6.90 4.32 -20.98
N PRO A 28 -7.63 3.68 -20.04
CA PRO A 28 -7.19 3.56 -18.66
C PRO A 28 -5.80 2.94 -18.61
N ARG A 29 -4.88 3.63 -17.95
CA ARG A 29 -3.57 3.07 -17.62
C ARG A 29 -3.66 2.51 -16.22
N GLU A 30 -3.93 1.21 -16.15
CA GLU A 30 -3.99 0.47 -14.91
C GLU A 30 -2.58 0.20 -14.37
N ARG A 31 -2.43 0.36 -13.06
CA ARG A 31 -1.23 0.02 -12.29
C ARG A 31 -1.62 -0.90 -11.16
N THR A 32 -1.04 -2.09 -11.14
CA THR A 32 -1.30 -3.11 -10.11
C THR A 32 -0.01 -3.51 -9.42
N VAL A 33 -0.10 -3.97 -8.16
CA VAL A 33 1.07 -4.49 -7.46
C VAL A 33 1.58 -5.74 -8.18
N SER A 34 2.72 -5.61 -8.84
CA SER A 34 3.35 -6.67 -9.61
C SER A 34 4.40 -7.43 -8.80
N TYR A 35 5.01 -6.74 -7.84
CA TYR A 35 6.12 -7.24 -7.06
C TYR A 35 6.06 -6.75 -5.62
N ILE A 36 6.53 -7.58 -4.70
CA ILE A 36 6.66 -7.25 -3.27
C ILE A 36 8.12 -7.49 -2.91
N ASP A 37 8.83 -6.40 -2.67
CA ASP A 37 10.20 -6.36 -2.18
C ASP A 37 10.21 -6.55 -0.67
N VAL A 38 11.03 -7.50 -0.23
CA VAL A 38 11.20 -7.89 1.17
C VAL A 38 12.68 -7.99 1.53
N SER A 39 13.57 -7.36 0.73
CA SER A 39 15.03 -7.40 0.92
C SER A 39 15.47 -6.86 2.28
N ASP A 40 14.66 -5.97 2.86
CA ASP A 40 14.92 -5.38 4.16
C ASP A 40 14.45 -6.26 5.33
N PHE A 41 14.19 -7.55 5.09
CA PHE A 41 13.83 -8.48 6.17
C PHE A 41 15.05 -8.86 7.01
N LEU A 42 14.95 -8.54 8.30
CA LEU A 42 16.02 -8.68 9.28
C LEU A 42 15.51 -9.34 10.56
N VAL A 43 16.36 -10.16 11.17
CA VAL A 43 16.09 -10.81 12.46
C VAL A 43 17.28 -10.59 13.38
N CYS A 44 17.02 -10.26 14.64
CA CYS A 44 17.98 -10.21 15.73
C CYS A 44 17.57 -11.23 16.79
N GLN A 45 18.42 -12.21 17.03
CA GLN A 45 18.23 -13.17 18.12
C GLN A 45 19.14 -12.81 19.28
N GLY A 46 18.59 -12.80 20.49
CA GLY A 46 19.37 -12.55 21.69
C GLY A 46 20.43 -13.62 21.94
N SER A 47 21.48 -13.25 22.65
CA SER A 47 22.52 -14.18 23.10
C SER A 47 23.19 -13.69 24.37
N SER A 48 23.93 -14.53 25.08
CA SER A 48 24.64 -14.10 26.30
C SER A 48 25.63 -12.95 26.09
N LYS A 49 25.97 -12.60 24.84
CA LYS A 49 26.86 -11.50 24.47
C LYS A 49 26.15 -10.33 23.77
N GLY A 50 24.81 -10.33 23.75
CA GLY A 50 24.02 -9.43 22.92
C GLY A 50 23.62 -10.07 21.59
N ALA A 51 22.83 -9.36 20.79
CA ALA A 51 22.29 -9.89 19.55
C ALA A 51 23.12 -9.51 18.31
N ASP A 52 23.14 -10.45 17.36
CA ASP A 52 23.58 -10.22 16.00
C ASP A 52 22.40 -10.13 15.04
N THR A 53 22.56 -9.32 13.99
CA THR A 53 21.55 -9.14 12.96
C THR A 53 21.79 -10.12 11.82
N ILE A 54 20.78 -10.93 11.54
CA ILE A 54 20.74 -11.86 10.42
C ILE A 54 20.01 -11.19 9.26
N HIS A 55 20.70 -11.08 8.12
CA HIS A 55 20.18 -10.53 6.89
C HIS A 55 19.64 -11.63 5.99
N TYR A 56 18.32 -11.64 5.80
CA TYR A 56 17.68 -12.54 4.84
C TYR A 56 17.51 -11.83 3.51
N ASN A 57 18.60 -11.73 2.74
CA ASN A 57 18.61 -11.09 1.42
C ASN A 57 17.86 -11.89 0.33
N ASN A 58 17.03 -12.86 0.71
CA ASN A 58 16.29 -13.67 -0.25
C ASN A 58 14.90 -13.05 -0.48
N LEU A 59 14.83 -12.14 -1.46
CA LEU A 59 13.62 -11.49 -1.97
C LEU A 59 12.43 -12.43 -2.25
N LYS A 60 12.66 -13.75 -2.26
CA LYS A 60 11.67 -14.79 -2.60
C LYS A 60 11.24 -15.63 -1.41
N ASP A 61 11.92 -15.59 -0.27
CA ASP A 61 11.59 -16.45 0.89
C ASP A 61 10.49 -15.83 1.75
N ARG A 62 9.28 -15.82 1.18
CA ARG A 62 8.07 -15.28 1.82
C ARG A 62 7.56 -16.17 2.95
N ASP A 63 8.08 -17.38 3.07
CA ASP A 63 7.69 -18.34 4.12
C ASP A 63 8.21 -17.87 5.48
N LEU A 64 9.41 -17.26 5.52
CA LEU A 64 9.92 -16.63 6.73
C LEU A 64 9.05 -15.45 7.19
N LEU A 65 8.55 -14.63 6.26
CA LEU A 65 7.63 -13.55 6.63
C LEU A 65 6.33 -14.08 7.21
N ALA A 66 5.79 -15.18 6.65
CA ALA A 66 4.62 -15.84 7.20
C ALA A 66 4.90 -16.43 8.60
N LEU A 67 6.11 -16.95 8.83
CA LEU A 67 6.53 -17.47 10.14
C LEU A 67 6.64 -16.36 11.21
N TYR A 68 7.32 -15.26 10.89
CA TYR A 68 7.58 -14.19 11.85
C TYR A 68 6.40 -13.23 12.02
N PHE A 69 5.54 -13.08 11.00
CA PHE A 69 4.50 -12.06 10.96
C PHE A 69 3.11 -12.63 10.63
N ASP A 70 2.84 -13.90 10.94
CA ASP A 70 1.62 -14.67 10.63
C ASP A 70 0.28 -13.90 10.69
N THR A 71 0.09 -13.06 11.70
CA THR A 71 -1.14 -12.31 11.97
C THR A 71 -1.28 -11.05 11.14
N VAL A 72 -0.17 -10.47 10.65
CA VAL A 72 -0.13 -9.18 9.95
C VAL A 72 0.32 -9.29 8.49
N TYR A 73 1.09 -10.33 8.14
CA TYR A 73 1.52 -10.61 6.78
C TYR A 73 0.39 -11.25 5.98
N LYS A 74 -0.29 -10.43 5.18
CA LYS A 74 -1.42 -10.85 4.34
C LYS A 74 -1.17 -10.43 2.89
N PRO A 75 -0.32 -11.16 2.12
CA PRO A 75 0.09 -10.76 0.77
C PRO A 75 -1.11 -10.63 -0.19
N ILE A 76 -2.15 -11.43 0.00
CA ILE A 76 -3.38 -11.40 -0.80
C ILE A 76 -4.08 -10.02 -0.78
N LEU A 77 -3.98 -9.27 0.32
CA LEU A 77 -4.60 -7.95 0.45
C LEU A 77 -3.97 -6.90 -0.49
N TYR A 78 -2.78 -7.18 -1.02
CA TYR A 78 -2.05 -6.24 -1.88
C TYR A 78 -2.19 -6.58 -3.36
N GLN A 79 -2.54 -7.84 -3.69
CA GLN A 79 -2.82 -8.25 -5.08
C GLN A 79 -4.03 -7.51 -5.68
N GLY A 80 -4.95 -6.99 -4.85
CA GLY A 80 -6.11 -6.21 -5.27
C GLY A 80 -5.93 -4.68 -5.23
N ARG A 81 -4.70 -4.18 -5.01
CA ARG A 81 -4.44 -2.73 -5.05
C ARG A 81 -4.25 -2.29 -6.50
N ILE A 82 -5.28 -1.66 -7.04
CA ILE A 82 -5.34 -1.16 -8.41
C ILE A 82 -5.40 0.38 -8.37
N VAL A 83 -4.58 1.01 -9.19
CA VAL A 83 -4.62 2.46 -9.47
C VAL A 83 -4.83 2.63 -10.97
N GLU A 84 -5.93 3.29 -11.37
CA GLU A 84 -6.23 3.52 -12.78
C GLU A 84 -6.12 5.00 -13.11
N PHE A 85 -5.27 5.35 -14.09
CA PHE A 85 -5.11 6.72 -14.56
C PHE A 85 -6.01 7.00 -15.77
N PHE A 86 -6.72 8.13 -15.70
CA PHE A 86 -7.62 8.68 -16.71
C PHE A 86 -7.28 10.15 -16.95
N GLY A 87 -6.15 10.39 -17.61
CA GLY A 87 -5.69 11.76 -17.91
C GLY A 87 -5.29 12.49 -16.63
N ASP A 88 -6.02 13.55 -16.30
CA ASP A 88 -5.84 14.34 -15.07
C ASP A 88 -6.57 13.74 -13.85
N LYS A 89 -7.28 12.63 -14.04
CA LYS A 89 -8.01 11.91 -13.00
C LYS A 89 -7.40 10.56 -12.71
N LEU A 90 -7.62 10.11 -11.49
CA LEU A 90 -7.22 8.82 -10.98
C LEU A 90 -8.44 8.16 -10.36
N THR A 91 -8.54 6.86 -10.59
CA THR A 91 -9.49 6.01 -9.87
C THR A 91 -8.77 5.19 -8.82
N TYR A 92 -9.22 5.32 -7.56
CA TYR A 92 -8.71 4.58 -6.42
C TYR A 92 -9.82 3.85 -5.69
N THR A 93 -9.57 2.59 -5.33
CA THR A 93 -10.49 1.79 -4.52
C THR A 93 -10.15 1.95 -3.05
N TYR A 94 -11.00 2.65 -2.30
CA TYR A 94 -10.84 2.82 -0.85
C TYR A 94 -11.71 1.79 -0.11
N PRO A 95 -11.15 0.99 0.81
CA PRO A 95 -11.94 0.12 1.67
C PRO A 95 -12.67 0.95 2.73
N VAL A 96 -14.01 0.91 2.74
CA VAL A 96 -14.87 1.52 3.75
C VAL A 96 -15.63 0.39 4.46
N GLY A 97 -15.09 -0.09 5.58
CA GLY A 97 -15.67 -1.24 6.29
C GLY A 97 -15.65 -2.51 5.45
N SER A 98 -16.82 -3.10 5.19
CA SER A 98 -17.00 -4.28 4.32
C SER A 98 -17.26 -3.93 2.85
N SER A 99 -17.33 -2.65 2.49
CA SER A 99 -17.55 -2.17 1.12
C SER A 99 -16.29 -1.54 0.54
N SER A 100 -16.17 -1.55 -0.78
CA SER A 100 -15.12 -0.83 -1.49
C SER A 100 -15.77 0.21 -2.39
N ASN A 101 -15.36 1.47 -2.23
CA ASN A 101 -15.84 2.56 -3.08
C ASN A 101 -14.73 2.91 -4.08
N LYS A 102 -15.11 2.93 -5.36
CA LYS A 102 -14.25 3.36 -6.46
C LYS A 102 -14.44 4.87 -6.65
N ILE A 103 -13.41 5.66 -6.34
CA ILE A 103 -13.47 7.13 -6.38
C ILE A 103 -12.68 7.62 -7.60
N LEU A 104 -13.34 8.35 -8.50
CA LEU A 104 -12.70 9.11 -9.57
C LEU A 104 -12.42 10.54 -9.09
N SER A 105 -11.17 10.97 -9.09
CA SER A 105 -10.76 12.27 -8.56
C SER A 105 -9.51 12.79 -9.27
N SER A 106 -9.37 14.12 -9.39
CA SER A 106 -8.10 14.72 -9.80
C SER A 106 -6.98 14.32 -8.85
N TYR A 107 -5.76 14.17 -9.38
CA TYR A 107 -4.60 13.78 -8.58
C TYR A 107 -3.43 14.74 -8.76
N VAL A 108 -2.46 14.64 -7.85
CA VAL A 108 -1.22 15.40 -7.92
C VAL A 108 -0.06 14.56 -7.38
N PHE A 109 1.07 14.64 -8.08
CA PHE A 109 2.36 14.22 -7.55
C PHE A 109 2.98 15.38 -6.78
N ASP A 110 3.30 15.16 -5.51
CA ASP A 110 3.99 16.13 -4.67
C ASP A 110 5.15 15.42 -3.97
N LYS A 111 6.38 15.81 -4.35
CA LYS A 111 7.61 15.12 -4.00
C LYS A 111 7.57 13.66 -4.46
N ASP A 112 7.59 12.72 -3.52
CA ASP A 112 7.59 11.28 -3.75
C ASP A 112 6.25 10.65 -3.32
N SER A 113 5.15 11.35 -3.59
CA SER A 113 3.83 10.92 -3.16
C SER A 113 2.74 11.33 -4.14
N LEU A 114 1.86 10.38 -4.40
CA LEU A 114 0.65 10.53 -5.17
C LEU A 114 -0.53 10.78 -4.24
N PHE A 115 -1.26 11.86 -4.50
CA PHE A 115 -2.46 12.23 -3.76
C PHE A 115 -3.66 12.39 -4.69
N ILE A 116 -4.84 11.94 -4.27
CA ILE A 116 -6.10 12.42 -4.85
C ILE A 116 -6.58 13.68 -4.13
N ILE A 117 -7.41 14.48 -4.81
CA ILE A 117 -8.01 15.69 -4.26
C ILE A 117 -9.48 15.42 -3.96
N ASN A 118 -9.84 15.34 -2.67
CA ASN A 118 -11.22 15.12 -2.29
C ASN A 118 -12.12 16.34 -2.56
N SER A 119 -13.43 16.21 -2.36
CA SER A 119 -14.41 17.29 -2.57
C SER A 119 -14.13 18.55 -1.75
N GLY A 120 -13.42 18.43 -0.62
CA GLY A 120 -12.96 19.54 0.21
C GLY A 120 -11.61 20.15 -0.21
N LYS A 121 -11.11 19.83 -1.41
CA LYS A 121 -9.79 20.24 -1.93
C LYS A 121 -8.59 19.77 -1.07
N LYS A 122 -8.75 18.73 -0.27
CA LYS A 122 -7.68 18.16 0.56
C LYS A 122 -6.99 17.01 -0.18
N LYS A 123 -5.66 16.97 -0.06
CA LYS A 123 -4.82 15.86 -0.52
C LYS A 123 -5.08 14.62 0.34
N VAL A 124 -5.39 13.49 -0.29
CA VAL A 124 -5.52 12.17 0.34
C VAL A 124 -4.49 11.24 -0.28
N PHE A 125 -3.66 10.63 0.56
CA PHE A 125 -2.55 9.79 0.13
C PHE A 125 -3.04 8.52 -0.58
N VAL A 126 -2.40 8.17 -1.69
CA VAL A 126 -2.68 6.97 -2.49
C VAL A 126 -1.47 6.02 -2.48
N ALA A 127 -0.33 6.53 -2.93
CA ALA A 127 0.90 5.76 -3.10
C ALA A 127 2.11 6.70 -3.01
N LEU A 128 3.29 6.11 -2.82
CA LEU A 128 4.57 6.78 -3.01
C LEU A 128 4.97 6.70 -4.49
N GLY A 129 5.83 7.63 -4.91
CA GLY A 129 6.25 7.76 -6.29
C GLY A 129 6.12 9.18 -6.83
N SER A 130 7.00 9.52 -7.77
CA SER A 130 7.04 10.82 -8.44
C SER A 130 6.39 10.83 -9.83
N SER A 131 5.94 9.66 -10.32
CA SER A 131 5.24 9.55 -11.61
C SER A 131 4.39 8.28 -11.69
N GLU A 132 3.50 8.21 -12.67
CA GLU A 132 2.62 7.07 -12.93
C GLU A 132 3.38 5.76 -13.26
N ASN A 133 4.64 5.86 -13.70
CA ASN A 133 5.48 4.71 -14.05
C ASN A 133 6.28 4.16 -12.87
N TYR A 134 6.35 4.91 -11.77
CA TYR A 134 7.15 4.57 -10.61
C TYR A 134 6.32 4.79 -9.35
N LEU A 135 5.36 3.89 -9.14
CA LEU A 135 4.52 3.90 -7.94
C LEU A 135 4.88 2.72 -7.04
N TYR A 136 4.84 2.98 -5.75
CA TYR A 136 5.04 1.96 -4.74
C TYR A 136 4.28 2.28 -3.45
N TYR A 137 4.07 1.27 -2.63
CA TYR A 137 3.51 1.42 -1.28
C TYR A 137 4.49 0.83 -0.28
N LYS A 138 4.65 1.45 0.88
CA LYS A 138 5.50 0.95 1.97
C LYS A 138 4.66 0.46 3.12
N ARG A 139 5.07 -0.66 3.73
CA ARG A 139 4.54 -1.12 5.02
C ARG A 139 5.64 -1.80 5.79
N SER A 140 5.80 -1.41 7.04
CA SER A 140 6.73 -2.06 7.94
C SER A 140 5.98 -3.09 8.78
N MET A 141 6.56 -4.27 8.92
CA MET A 141 6.10 -5.30 9.84
C MET A 141 7.17 -5.49 10.91
N VAL A 142 6.73 -5.66 12.15
CA VAL A 142 7.62 -5.75 13.30
C VAL A 142 7.08 -6.80 14.25
N ARG A 143 7.99 -7.64 14.74
CA ARG A 143 7.79 -8.58 15.83
C ARG A 143 8.89 -8.36 16.86
N TYR A 144 8.51 -8.32 18.12
CA TYR A 144 9.47 -8.20 19.22
C TYR A 144 8.87 -8.72 20.53
N PRO A 145 9.72 -9.22 21.45
CA PRO A 145 9.30 -9.53 22.80
C PRO A 145 9.20 -8.24 23.60
N ILE A 146 8.16 -8.11 24.42
CA ILE A 146 8.11 -7.09 25.46
C ILE A 146 8.96 -7.60 26.61
N LYS A 147 10.10 -6.92 26.83
CA LYS A 147 11.04 -7.19 27.92
C LYS A 147 10.30 -7.39 29.25
N ASP A 148 10.73 -8.40 30.00
CA ASP A 148 10.22 -8.76 31.33
C ASP A 148 8.76 -9.25 31.38
N THR A 149 8.09 -9.48 30.24
CA THR A 149 6.67 -9.91 30.26
C THR A 149 6.37 -11.21 29.52
N ASN A 150 7.37 -11.90 28.96
CA ASN A 150 7.20 -13.13 28.14
C ASN A 150 6.15 -13.02 27.02
N ARG A 151 5.80 -11.79 26.61
CA ARG A 151 4.79 -11.51 25.59
C ARG A 151 5.47 -11.06 24.32
N ASP A 152 5.15 -11.72 23.22
CA ASP A 152 5.50 -11.25 21.89
C ASP A 152 4.44 -10.29 21.35
N THR A 153 4.90 -9.24 20.69
CA THR A 153 4.07 -8.28 19.96
C THR A 153 4.36 -8.38 18.48
N ILE A 154 3.31 -8.45 17.67
CA ILE A 154 3.39 -8.40 16.21
C ILE A 154 2.48 -7.28 15.74
N PHE A 155 3.02 -6.35 14.95
CA PHE A 155 2.21 -5.26 14.37
C PHE A 155 2.75 -4.84 13.01
N SER A 156 1.99 -3.96 12.35
CA SER A 156 2.43 -3.33 11.12
C SER A 156 2.05 -1.86 11.07
N THR A 157 2.85 -1.07 10.36
CA THR A 157 2.71 0.39 10.29
C THR A 157 3.06 0.89 8.88
N ALA A 158 2.59 2.09 8.53
CA ALA A 158 2.98 2.78 7.29
C ALA A 158 4.32 3.51 7.43
N ASN A 159 4.81 3.71 8.66
CA ASN A 159 6.07 4.40 8.94
C ASN A 159 7.25 3.44 8.82
N GLU A 160 8.33 3.91 8.21
CA GLU A 160 9.58 3.17 8.12
C GLU A 160 10.19 2.91 9.52
N MET A 161 10.57 1.66 9.75
CA MET A 161 11.10 1.17 11.00
C MET A 161 12.61 0.90 10.87
N SER A 162 13.38 1.40 11.83
CA SER A 162 14.80 1.08 11.97
C SER A 162 15.02 0.17 13.16
N LEU A 163 16.16 -0.53 13.19
CA LEU A 163 16.54 -1.41 14.31
C LEU A 163 16.41 -0.69 15.67
N ASP A 164 16.96 0.53 15.78
CA ASP A 164 16.90 1.32 17.02
C ASP A 164 15.47 1.58 17.49
N LYS A 165 14.55 1.91 16.57
CA LYS A 165 13.14 2.11 16.92
C LYS A 165 12.51 0.82 17.41
N VAL A 166 12.81 -0.31 16.77
CA VAL A 166 12.25 -1.61 17.15
C VAL A 166 12.80 -2.07 18.51
N LEU A 167 14.09 -1.86 18.77
CA LEU A 167 14.71 -2.14 20.08
C LEU A 167 14.07 -1.31 21.20
N GLN A 168 13.87 -0.01 20.97
CA GLN A 168 13.21 0.87 21.93
C GLN A 168 11.77 0.43 22.23
N LEU A 169 11.00 0.03 21.21
CA LEU A 169 9.65 -0.53 21.40
C LEU A 169 9.66 -1.80 22.24
N ALA A 170 10.72 -2.61 22.12
CA ALA A 170 10.93 -3.84 22.85
C ALA A 170 11.48 -3.63 24.27
N GLY A 171 11.89 -2.40 24.63
CA GLY A 171 12.46 -2.06 25.94
C GLY A 171 13.97 -2.28 26.04
N TYR A 172 14.67 -2.31 24.91
CA TYR A 172 16.13 -2.41 24.83
C TYR A 172 16.72 -1.10 24.28
N ASP A 173 17.81 -0.64 24.90
CA ASP A 173 18.52 0.56 24.43
C ASP A 173 19.41 0.27 23.22
N SER A 174 19.89 -0.98 23.11
CA SER A 174 20.73 -1.45 22.03
C SER A 174 20.61 -2.98 21.85
N LYS A 175 21.14 -3.49 20.74
CA LYS A 175 21.21 -4.94 20.49
C LYS A 175 22.06 -5.68 21.53
N ASP A 176 23.04 -5.00 22.14
CA ASP A 176 23.91 -5.58 23.16
C ASP A 176 23.13 -5.91 24.44
N ASN A 177 22.00 -5.23 24.66
CA ASN A 177 21.10 -5.50 25.78
C ASN A 177 20.16 -6.69 25.52
N LEU A 178 20.08 -7.20 24.29
CA LEU A 178 19.25 -8.35 23.95
C LEU A 178 19.97 -9.66 24.35
N THR A 179 20.02 -9.93 25.66
CA THR A 179 20.88 -10.98 26.21
C THR A 179 20.23 -12.35 26.39
N ASN A 180 18.90 -12.41 26.29
CA ASN A 180 18.14 -13.65 26.47
C ASN A 180 18.05 -14.40 25.12
N PRO A 181 18.55 -15.65 25.01
CA PRO A 181 18.50 -16.42 23.77
C PRO A 181 17.10 -16.72 23.22
N SER A 182 16.08 -16.61 24.07
CA SER A 182 14.68 -16.77 23.67
C SER A 182 14.07 -15.50 23.07
N ASP A 183 14.72 -14.34 23.24
CA ASP A 183 14.22 -13.08 22.71
C ASP A 183 14.59 -12.96 21.23
N THR A 184 13.60 -12.72 20.38
CA THR A 184 13.80 -12.55 18.93
C THR A 184 13.04 -11.34 18.42
N ILE A 185 13.78 -10.41 17.82
CA ILE A 185 13.23 -9.25 17.13
C ILE A 185 13.29 -9.51 15.63
N ALA A 186 12.19 -9.28 14.92
CA ALA A 186 12.15 -9.39 13.47
C ALA A 186 11.46 -8.14 12.90
N TRP A 187 11.98 -7.59 11.80
CA TRP A 187 11.31 -6.50 11.11
C TRP A 187 11.59 -6.53 9.61
N CYS A 188 10.69 -5.93 8.84
CA CYS A 188 10.85 -5.79 7.39
C CYS A 188 10.13 -4.51 6.94
N ASN A 189 10.84 -3.60 6.26
CA ASN A 189 10.20 -2.50 5.54
C ASN A 189 9.84 -2.98 4.12
N MET A 190 8.64 -3.54 3.96
CA MET A 190 8.19 -4.07 2.68
C MET A 190 7.86 -2.96 1.69
N VAL A 191 8.23 -3.18 0.43
CA VAL A 191 7.89 -2.29 -0.70
C VAL A 191 7.02 -3.05 -1.70
N TYR A 192 5.81 -2.55 -1.94
CA TYR A 192 4.87 -3.09 -2.92
C TYR A 192 4.98 -2.24 -4.18
N VAL A 193 5.57 -2.79 -5.24
CA VAL A 193 5.86 -2.06 -6.48
C VAL A 193 4.73 -2.28 -7.48
N TYR A 194 4.23 -1.18 -8.04
CA TYR A 194 3.20 -1.21 -9.07
C TYR A 194 3.82 -1.29 -10.47
N ASN A 195 3.14 -1.95 -11.41
CA ASN A 195 3.48 -1.98 -12.84
C ASN A 195 2.23 -1.73 -13.70
#